data_AF-A0A8B7YQL6-F1
#
_entry.id   AF-A0A8B7YQL6-F1
#
_cell.length_a   1.000
_cell.length_b   1.000
_cell.length_c   1.000
_cell.angle_alpha   90.00
_cell.angle_beta   90.00
_cell.angle_gamma   90.00
#
_symmetry.space_group_name_H-M   'P 1'
#
loop_
_entity.id
_entity.type
_entity.pdbx_description
1 polymer ?
#
loop_
_entity_poly.entity_id
_entity_poly.type
_entity_poly.pdbx_seq_one_letter_code
_entity_poly.pdbx_strand_id
1 'polypeptide(L)'
;MADQNLALQIYQSIVGIVGTCGNGLACLVIARVRFMHTLTNAFIFNQALIDLLGSFVVVVDSLVPVPDPLPRGTIGVLVCRLWLSGYFKWALFVSSTFNLEALTLERYLAIVFPFRYQVLGTRKNATIVLLAVWLSAFVFVSYNIAMQYVEAGQCKMTLLPNQQVLVVALVIVLYLLPVIVMFFVYAHITVVLKRGAGRIQPGPTAAGPSTVSVPESQGASLMRARRNTFKTLLLVSLAFIVCWTPNSIISILLTFGTPIDFTSVVYILSVAMVATNCCVNPFVYAFKYKQFRKALKELLGRNYPTSDGSSVAVLRVRTDI
;
A
#
# COMPACT_ATOMS: atom_id res chain seq x y z
N MET A 1 -16.91 -21.51 -20.22
CA MET A 1 -17.04 -20.03 -20.17
C MET A 1 -17.75 -19.57 -18.89
N ALA A 2 -18.92 -20.12 -18.53
CA ALA A 2 -19.60 -19.79 -17.26
C ALA A 2 -18.77 -20.16 -16.01
N ASP A 3 -18.14 -21.35 -15.98
CA ASP A 3 -17.41 -21.83 -14.80
C ASP A 3 -16.11 -21.06 -14.49
N GLN A 4 -15.42 -20.57 -15.53
CA GLN A 4 -14.18 -19.78 -15.38
C GLN A 4 -14.46 -18.34 -14.91
N ASN A 5 -15.58 -17.75 -15.36
CA ASN A 5 -16.04 -16.45 -14.88
C ASN A 5 -16.46 -16.54 -13.40
N LEU A 6 -17.12 -17.64 -13.01
CA LEU A 6 -17.46 -17.91 -11.61
C LEU A 6 -16.23 -18.09 -10.73
N ALA A 7 -15.20 -18.81 -11.20
CA ALA A 7 -13.95 -18.99 -10.44
C ALA A 7 -13.24 -17.65 -10.17
N LEU A 8 -13.14 -16.78 -11.18
CA LEU A 8 -12.57 -15.44 -11.03
C LEU A 8 -13.39 -14.59 -10.04
N GLN A 9 -14.72 -14.62 -10.16
CA GLN A 9 -15.63 -13.91 -9.28
C GLN A 9 -15.51 -14.35 -7.82
N ILE A 10 -15.49 -15.66 -7.57
CA ILE A 10 -15.28 -16.24 -6.24
C ILE A 10 -13.93 -15.78 -5.68
N TYR A 11 -12.86 -15.88 -6.48
CA TYR A 11 -11.53 -15.47 -6.06
C TYR A 11 -11.46 -13.99 -5.69
N GLN A 12 -11.96 -13.10 -6.54
CA GLN A 12 -11.94 -11.66 -6.30
C GLN A 12 -12.79 -11.29 -5.08
N SER A 13 -13.92 -11.98 -4.87
CA SER A 13 -14.75 -11.82 -3.68
C SER A 13 -13.99 -12.20 -2.40
N ILE A 14 -13.29 -13.34 -2.40
CA ILE A 14 -12.47 -13.78 -1.25
C ILE A 14 -11.36 -12.76 -0.98
N VAL A 15 -10.59 -12.38 -2.00
CA VAL A 15 -9.50 -11.41 -1.87
C VAL A 15 -10.01 -10.07 -1.36
N GLY A 16 -11.12 -9.58 -1.92
CA GLY A 16 -11.73 -8.34 -1.53
C GLY A 16 -12.27 -8.36 -0.09
N ILE A 17 -12.89 -9.46 0.36
CA ILE A 17 -13.36 -9.60 1.75
C ILE A 17 -12.18 -9.63 2.71
N VAL A 18 -11.16 -10.45 2.43
CA VAL A 18 -9.94 -10.55 3.24
C VAL A 18 -9.24 -9.20 3.32
N GLY A 19 -9.10 -8.50 2.19
CA GLY A 19 -8.49 -7.19 2.11
C GLY A 19 -9.30 -6.14 2.89
N THR A 20 -10.63 -6.16 2.79
CA THR A 20 -11.51 -5.25 3.51
C THR A 20 -11.38 -5.45 5.02
N CYS A 21 -11.49 -6.69 5.51
CA CYS A 21 -11.36 -6.99 6.93
C CYS A 21 -9.95 -6.68 7.46
N GLY A 22 -8.91 -7.13 6.75
CA GLY A 22 -7.52 -6.99 7.17
C GLY A 22 -7.07 -5.53 7.21
N ASN A 23 -7.35 -4.76 6.17
CA ASN A 23 -6.98 -3.34 6.12
C ASN A 23 -7.87 -2.48 7.03
N GLY A 24 -9.14 -2.85 7.22
CA GLY A 24 -10.01 -2.23 8.22
C GLY A 24 -9.47 -2.40 9.64
N LEU A 25 -9.02 -3.62 10.00
CA LEU A 25 -8.33 -3.86 11.27
C LEU A 25 -7.03 -3.05 11.37
N ALA A 26 -6.25 -2.98 10.30
CA ALA A 26 -5.00 -2.21 10.30
C ALA A 26 -5.26 -0.71 10.55
N CYS A 27 -6.26 -0.14 9.87
CA CYS A 27 -6.72 1.23 10.11
C CYS A 27 -7.16 1.41 11.57
N LEU A 28 -7.97 0.50 12.10
CA LEU A 28 -8.46 0.56 13.48
C LEU A 28 -7.32 0.55 14.50
N VAL A 29 -6.37 -0.38 14.36
CA VAL A 29 -5.20 -0.50 15.26
C VAL A 29 -4.37 0.79 15.25
N ILE A 30 -4.03 1.30 14.06
CA ILE A 30 -3.20 2.51 13.95
C ILE A 30 -3.94 3.75 14.46
N ALA A 31 -5.25 3.86 14.19
CA ALA A 31 -6.06 4.99 14.66
C ALA A 31 -6.21 5.00 16.19
N ARG A 32 -6.44 3.84 16.82
CA ARG A 32 -6.78 3.74 18.25
C ARG A 32 -5.58 3.71 19.18
N VAL A 33 -4.41 3.26 18.71
CA VAL A 33 -3.25 3.04 19.58
C VAL A 33 -2.28 4.21 19.48
N ARG A 34 -2.19 5.01 20.55
CA ARG A 34 -1.46 6.30 20.55
C ARG A 34 0.01 6.20 20.17
N PHE A 35 0.72 5.16 20.62
CA PHE A 35 2.14 5.01 20.29
C PHE A 35 2.38 4.72 18.79
N MET A 36 1.34 4.35 18.05
CA MET A 36 1.39 4.18 16.60
C MET A 36 1.30 5.53 15.86
N HIS A 37 1.04 6.68 16.50
CA HIS A 37 0.89 7.96 15.80
C HIS A 37 2.22 8.62 15.42
N THR A 38 2.94 7.99 14.49
CA THR A 38 4.20 8.48 13.92
C THR A 38 4.02 8.88 12.46
N LEU A 39 4.95 9.67 11.89
CA LEU A 39 4.89 10.10 10.48
C LEU A 39 4.80 8.89 9.53
N THR A 40 5.68 7.92 9.74
CA THR A 40 5.71 6.64 9.03
C THR A 40 4.38 5.90 9.09
N ASN A 41 3.79 5.83 10.28
CA ASN A 41 2.53 5.14 10.45
C ASN A 41 1.35 5.90 9.83
N ALA A 42 1.48 7.20 9.56
CA ALA A 42 0.49 7.93 8.76
C ALA A 42 0.50 7.46 7.29
N PHE A 43 1.68 7.22 6.70
CA PHE A 43 1.79 6.60 5.37
C PHE A 43 1.28 5.16 5.35
N ILE A 44 1.58 4.37 6.39
CA ILE A 44 1.06 2.99 6.53
C ILE A 44 -0.46 2.99 6.71
N PHE A 45 -1.00 3.94 7.48
CA PHE A 45 -2.44 4.13 7.61
C PHE A 45 -3.07 4.51 6.27
N ASN A 46 -2.48 5.46 5.52
CA ASN A 46 -2.95 5.83 4.20
C ASN A 46 -2.93 4.64 3.22
N GLN A 47 -1.86 3.82 3.28
CA GLN A 47 -1.77 2.58 2.52
C GLN A 47 -2.95 1.65 2.84
N ALA A 48 -3.18 1.38 4.14
CA ALA A 48 -4.28 0.54 4.58
C ALA A 48 -5.65 1.13 4.20
N LEU A 49 -5.82 2.44 4.22
CA LEU A 49 -7.07 3.09 3.81
C LEU A 49 -7.32 2.94 2.30
N ILE A 50 -6.30 3.16 1.47
CA ILE A 50 -6.39 2.96 0.01
C ILE A 50 -6.73 1.50 -0.29
N ASP A 51 -6.01 0.57 0.33
CA ASP A 51 -6.19 -0.86 0.10
C ASP A 51 -7.53 -1.37 0.64
N LEU A 52 -8.04 -0.81 1.75
CA LEU A 52 -9.40 -1.06 2.26
C LEU A 52 -10.45 -0.65 1.22
N LEU A 53 -10.36 0.58 0.71
CA LEU A 53 -11.29 1.08 -0.30
C LEU A 53 -11.17 0.29 -1.61
N GLY A 54 -9.95 -0.03 -2.03
CA GLY A 54 -9.69 -0.85 -3.22
C GLY A 54 -10.28 -2.25 -3.08
N SER A 55 -10.06 -2.90 -1.94
CA SER A 55 -10.62 -4.21 -1.63
C SER A 55 -12.15 -4.19 -1.62
N PHE A 56 -12.75 -3.14 -1.04
CA PHE A 56 -14.20 -2.97 -1.05
C PHE A 56 -14.74 -2.80 -2.47
N VAL A 57 -14.10 -1.97 -3.30
CA VAL A 57 -14.47 -1.82 -4.72
C VAL A 57 -14.36 -3.16 -5.46
N VAL A 58 -13.32 -3.97 -5.21
CA VAL A 58 -13.18 -5.30 -5.80
C VAL A 58 -14.34 -6.23 -5.39
N VAL A 59 -14.77 -6.21 -4.12
CA VAL A 59 -15.94 -6.98 -3.68
C VAL A 59 -17.20 -6.54 -4.42
N VAL A 60 -17.44 -5.24 -4.50
CA VAL A 60 -18.64 -4.70 -5.15
C VAL A 60 -18.61 -5.02 -6.65
N ASP A 61 -17.46 -4.89 -7.32
CA ASP A 61 -17.26 -5.25 -8.73
C ASP A 61 -17.52 -6.74 -8.99
N SER A 62 -17.21 -7.59 -8.01
CA SER A 62 -17.42 -9.04 -8.11
C SER A 62 -18.85 -9.47 -7.81
N LEU A 63 -19.52 -8.85 -6.83
CA LEU A 63 -20.79 -9.34 -6.28
C LEU A 63 -22.02 -8.60 -6.79
N VAL A 64 -21.86 -7.34 -7.24
CA VAL A 64 -23.00 -6.53 -7.68
C VAL A 64 -23.17 -6.67 -9.20
N PRO A 65 -24.25 -7.33 -9.66
CA PRO A 65 -24.49 -7.46 -11.10
C PRO A 65 -24.82 -6.09 -11.70
N VAL A 66 -24.27 -5.83 -12.89
CA VAL A 66 -24.59 -4.63 -13.66
C VAL A 66 -25.75 -4.95 -14.61
N PRO A 67 -26.77 -4.07 -14.72
CA PRO A 67 -27.87 -4.29 -15.67
C PRO A 67 -27.37 -4.35 -17.12
N ASP A 68 -27.86 -5.34 -17.85
CA ASP A 68 -27.64 -5.52 -19.28
C ASP A 68 -29.00 -5.67 -19.99
N PRO A 69 -29.47 -4.66 -20.77
CA PRO A 69 -28.77 -3.44 -21.17
C PRO A 69 -28.70 -2.37 -20.05
N LEU A 70 -27.74 -1.45 -20.18
CA LEU A 70 -27.57 -0.31 -19.26
C LEU A 70 -28.82 0.60 -19.24
N PRO A 71 -29.12 1.21 -18.08
CA PRO A 71 -30.21 2.19 -17.96
C PRO A 71 -30.05 3.35 -18.94
N ARG A 72 -31.17 3.83 -19.50
CA ARG A 72 -31.16 5.01 -20.38
C ARG A 72 -30.81 6.29 -19.61
N GLY A 73 -30.20 7.25 -20.30
CA GLY A 73 -29.87 8.57 -19.76
C GLY A 73 -28.55 8.61 -18.97
N THR A 74 -28.40 9.64 -18.13
CA THR A 74 -27.14 9.97 -17.44
C THR A 74 -26.63 8.84 -16.55
N ILE A 75 -27.53 8.05 -15.93
CA ILE A 75 -27.15 6.94 -15.04
C ILE A 75 -26.37 5.88 -15.79
N GLY A 76 -26.82 5.45 -16.97
CA GLY A 76 -26.09 4.47 -17.78
C GLY A 76 -24.72 4.97 -18.23
N VAL A 77 -24.60 6.27 -18.54
CA VAL A 77 -23.32 6.90 -18.88
C VAL A 77 -22.36 6.93 -17.70
N LEU A 78 -22.84 7.28 -16.50
CA LEU A 78 -22.03 7.28 -15.29
C LEU A 78 -21.56 5.87 -14.91
N VAL A 79 -22.45 4.87 -14.96
CA VAL A 79 -22.09 3.46 -14.73
C VAL A 79 -21.04 3.01 -15.74
N CYS A 80 -21.21 3.32 -17.03
CA CYS A 80 -20.23 2.97 -18.05
C CYS A 80 -18.86 3.61 -17.82
N ARG A 81 -18.83 4.94 -17.60
CA ARG A 81 -17.57 5.71 -17.55
C ARG A 81 -16.85 5.69 -16.21
N LEU A 82 -17.55 5.44 -15.10
CA LEU A 82 -16.94 5.43 -13.76
C LEU A 82 -16.82 4.04 -13.16
N TRP A 83 -17.79 3.15 -13.42
CA TRP A 83 -17.83 1.80 -12.84
C TRP A 83 -17.24 0.77 -13.80
N LEU A 84 -17.88 0.55 -14.96
CA LEU A 84 -17.45 -0.46 -15.93
C LEU A 84 -16.10 -0.16 -16.57
N SER A 85 -15.71 1.11 -16.66
CA SER A 85 -14.35 1.50 -17.04
C SER A 85 -13.28 1.08 -16.02
N GLY A 86 -13.69 0.73 -14.80
CA GLY A 86 -12.80 0.48 -13.68
C GLY A 86 -12.11 1.73 -13.13
N TYR A 87 -12.58 2.94 -13.44
CA TYR A 87 -11.94 4.20 -13.04
C TYR A 87 -11.58 4.23 -11.54
N PHE A 88 -12.54 3.96 -10.65
CA PHE A 88 -12.28 3.95 -9.20
C PHE A 88 -11.31 2.85 -8.79
N LYS A 89 -11.47 1.64 -9.33
CA LYS A 89 -10.61 0.49 -9.03
C LYS A 89 -9.16 0.78 -9.41
N TRP A 90 -8.94 1.27 -10.62
CA TRP A 90 -7.62 1.65 -11.11
C TRP A 90 -7.04 2.86 -10.35
N ALA A 91 -7.85 3.88 -10.04
CA ALA A 91 -7.40 5.03 -9.25
C ALA A 91 -6.84 4.59 -7.89
N LEU A 92 -7.49 3.62 -7.23
CA LEU A 92 -7.07 3.08 -5.94
C LEU A 92 -5.79 2.24 -6.07
N PHE A 93 -5.65 1.42 -7.11
CA PHE A 93 -4.42 0.67 -7.39
C PHE A 93 -3.23 1.59 -7.69
N VAL A 94 -3.45 2.67 -8.45
CA VAL A 94 -2.42 3.69 -8.71
C VAL A 94 -2.07 4.46 -7.45
N SER A 95 -3.08 4.85 -6.64
CA SER A 95 -2.86 5.52 -5.35
C SER A 95 -2.02 4.64 -4.41
N SER A 96 -2.29 3.34 -4.40
CA SER A 96 -1.56 2.34 -3.59
C SER A 96 -0.09 2.29 -4.01
N THR A 97 0.18 2.28 -5.31
CA THR A 97 1.54 2.32 -5.88
C THR A 97 2.27 3.61 -5.53
N PHE A 98 1.64 4.77 -5.73
CA PHE A 98 2.24 6.07 -5.44
C PHE A 98 2.49 6.28 -3.94
N ASN A 99 1.61 5.79 -3.07
CA ASN A 99 1.82 5.81 -1.62
C ASN A 99 2.99 4.91 -1.21
N LEU A 100 3.15 3.75 -1.86
CA LEU A 100 4.25 2.83 -1.60
C LEU A 100 5.60 3.44 -2.02
N GLU A 101 5.65 4.16 -3.13
CA GLU A 101 6.81 4.97 -3.54
C GLU A 101 7.10 6.08 -2.52
N ALA A 102 6.09 6.84 -2.11
CA ALA A 102 6.24 7.88 -1.10
C ALA A 102 6.77 7.32 0.24
N LEU A 103 6.29 6.14 0.64
CA LEU A 103 6.73 5.44 1.85
C LEU A 103 8.18 4.93 1.73
N THR A 104 8.57 4.43 0.55
CA THR A 104 9.95 4.07 0.21
C THR A 104 10.89 5.27 0.33
N LEU A 105 10.50 6.40 -0.25
CA LEU A 105 11.29 7.64 -0.20
C LEU A 105 11.33 8.26 1.21
N GLU A 106 10.24 8.17 1.98
CA GLU A 106 10.25 8.62 3.37
C GLU A 106 11.26 7.81 4.19
N ARG A 107 11.25 6.47 4.05
CA ARG A 107 12.25 5.59 4.68
C ARG A 107 13.67 5.95 4.28
N TYR A 108 13.87 6.23 3.00
CA TYR A 108 15.16 6.63 2.47
C TYR A 108 15.68 7.88 3.17
N LEU A 109 14.86 8.94 3.23
CA LEU A 109 15.21 10.19 3.91
C LEU A 109 15.48 9.95 5.40
N ALA A 110 14.62 9.18 6.09
CA ALA A 110 14.74 8.93 7.52
C ALA A 110 15.99 8.11 7.90
N ILE A 111 16.49 7.24 7.02
CA ILE A 111 17.64 6.37 7.32
C ILE A 111 18.95 6.92 6.76
N VAL A 112 18.94 7.43 5.53
CA VAL A 112 20.16 7.87 4.82
C VAL A 112 20.48 9.33 5.13
N PHE A 113 19.47 10.18 5.31
CA PHE A 113 19.65 11.63 5.54
C PHE A 113 18.96 12.10 6.82
N PRO A 114 19.35 11.60 8.00
CA PRO A 114 18.62 11.85 9.26
C PRO A 114 18.49 13.33 9.63
N PHE A 115 19.50 14.16 9.35
CA PHE A 115 19.46 15.61 9.59
C PHE A 115 18.48 16.34 8.66
N ARG A 116 18.43 15.97 7.37
CA ARG A 116 17.43 16.52 6.45
C ARG A 116 16.03 16.07 6.85
N TYR A 117 15.87 14.84 7.32
CA TYR A 117 14.59 14.31 7.77
C TYR A 117 14.04 15.04 9.01
N GLN A 118 14.89 15.61 9.88
CA GLN A 118 14.41 16.44 10.99
C GLN A 118 13.67 17.70 10.52
N VAL A 119 14.06 18.25 9.37
CA VAL A 119 13.42 19.45 8.79
C VAL A 119 12.30 19.09 7.82
N LEU A 120 12.50 18.05 7.00
CA LEU A 120 11.54 17.65 5.96
C LEU A 120 10.40 16.76 6.49
N GLY A 121 10.66 15.94 7.50
CA GLY A 121 9.75 14.95 8.07
C GLY A 121 8.68 15.54 9.00
N THR A 122 8.00 16.61 8.55
CA THR A 122 6.93 17.27 9.30
C THR A 122 5.56 16.72 8.93
N ARG A 123 4.59 16.85 9.83
CA ARG A 123 3.19 16.46 9.55
C ARG A 123 2.61 17.21 8.37
N LYS A 124 2.91 18.51 8.23
CA LYS A 124 2.47 19.35 7.10
C LYS A 124 2.96 18.78 5.77
N ASN A 125 4.25 18.48 5.65
CA ASN A 125 4.82 17.94 4.43
C ASN A 125 4.25 16.55 4.12
N ALA A 126 4.09 15.68 5.12
CA ALA A 126 3.44 14.39 4.90
C ALA A 126 1.99 14.55 4.42
N THR A 127 1.18 15.43 5.02
CA THR A 127 -0.18 15.70 4.54
C THR A 127 -0.21 16.15 3.08
N ILE A 128 0.72 17.04 2.66
CA ILE A 128 0.85 17.46 1.26
C ILE A 128 1.14 16.26 0.36
N VAL A 129 2.10 15.41 0.74
CA VAL A 129 2.44 14.20 -0.03
C VAL A 129 1.25 13.25 -0.14
N LEU A 130 0.52 12.99 0.96
CA LEU A 130 -0.65 12.12 0.95
C LEU A 130 -1.75 12.66 0.04
N LEU A 131 -2.05 13.97 0.10
CA LEU A 131 -3.03 14.59 -0.80
C LEU A 131 -2.59 14.52 -2.27
N ALA A 132 -1.29 14.73 -2.53
CA ALA A 132 -0.73 14.62 -3.87
C ALA A 132 -0.86 13.20 -4.44
N VAL A 133 -0.66 12.16 -3.60
CA VAL A 133 -0.87 10.75 -3.99
C VAL A 133 -2.30 10.52 -4.49
N TRP A 134 -3.30 10.97 -3.74
CA TRP A 134 -4.72 10.83 -4.13
C TRP A 134 -5.03 11.60 -5.41
N LEU A 135 -4.67 12.89 -5.45
CA LEU A 135 -4.98 13.74 -6.61
C LEU A 135 -4.31 13.23 -7.89
N SER A 136 -3.00 12.95 -7.82
CA SER A 136 -2.25 12.50 -8.99
C SER A 136 -2.75 11.16 -9.52
N ALA A 137 -3.11 10.20 -8.66
CA ALA A 137 -3.62 8.91 -9.10
C ALA A 137 -4.97 9.01 -9.83
N PHE A 138 -5.94 9.77 -9.28
CA PHE A 138 -7.25 9.95 -9.91
C PHE A 138 -7.14 10.72 -11.23
N VAL A 139 -6.31 11.77 -11.28
CA VAL A 139 -6.03 12.50 -12.52
C VAL A 139 -5.36 11.58 -13.55
N PHE A 140 -4.39 10.76 -13.13
CA PHE A 140 -3.65 9.87 -14.02
C PHE A 140 -4.56 8.85 -14.71
N VAL A 141 -5.57 8.30 -14.02
CA VAL A 141 -6.48 7.31 -14.62
C VAL A 141 -7.71 7.91 -15.29
N SER A 142 -7.83 9.25 -15.34
CA SER A 142 -8.98 9.95 -15.94
C SER A 142 -9.21 9.64 -17.43
N TYR A 143 -8.18 9.15 -18.14
CA TYR A 143 -8.33 8.67 -19.52
C TYR A 143 -9.36 7.52 -19.62
N ASN A 144 -9.54 6.69 -18.58
CA ASN A 144 -10.59 5.66 -18.51
C ASN A 144 -12.01 6.22 -18.42
N ILE A 145 -12.20 7.52 -18.23
CA ILE A 145 -13.53 8.13 -18.34
C ILE A 145 -13.80 8.48 -19.80
N ALA A 146 -12.76 8.95 -20.50
CA ALA A 146 -12.85 9.44 -21.87
C ALA A 146 -12.92 8.31 -22.91
N MET A 147 -12.31 7.16 -22.65
CA MET A 147 -12.28 6.06 -23.61
C MET A 147 -13.59 5.27 -23.70
N GLN A 148 -14.54 5.44 -22.77
CA GLN A 148 -15.73 4.61 -22.67
C GLN A 148 -16.98 5.38 -23.13
N TYR A 149 -17.81 4.71 -23.93
CA TYR A 149 -19.06 5.27 -24.44
C TYR A 149 -20.19 4.24 -24.40
N VAL A 150 -21.44 4.73 -24.35
CA VAL A 150 -22.63 3.89 -24.35
C VAL A 150 -23.20 3.85 -25.77
N GLU A 151 -23.40 2.65 -26.31
CA GLU A 151 -24.01 2.42 -27.60
C GLU A 151 -24.97 1.22 -27.51
N ALA A 152 -26.24 1.43 -27.90
CA ALA A 152 -27.28 0.41 -27.83
C ALA A 152 -27.42 -0.27 -26.45
N GLY A 153 -27.22 0.49 -25.36
CA GLY A 153 -27.27 -0.04 -23.98
C GLY A 153 -26.02 -0.80 -23.53
N GLN A 154 -24.98 -0.89 -24.37
CA GLN A 154 -23.70 -1.51 -24.03
C GLN A 154 -22.63 -0.46 -23.74
N CYS A 155 -21.75 -0.74 -22.79
CA CYS A 155 -20.55 0.07 -22.55
C CYS A 155 -19.40 -0.44 -23.42
N LYS A 156 -18.96 0.39 -24.37
CA LYS A 156 -17.90 0.05 -25.32
C LYS A 156 -16.68 0.94 -25.12
N MET A 157 -15.53 0.41 -25.51
CA MET A 157 -14.25 1.13 -25.48
C MET A 157 -13.94 1.72 -26.85
N THR A 158 -13.51 2.97 -26.86
CA THR A 158 -13.02 3.70 -28.03
C THR A 158 -11.63 3.19 -28.37
N LEU A 159 -11.41 2.78 -29.62
CA LEU A 159 -10.10 2.35 -30.09
C LEU A 159 -9.25 3.58 -30.44
N LEU A 160 -8.23 3.85 -29.64
CA LEU A 160 -7.28 4.92 -29.91
C LEU A 160 -6.24 4.49 -30.96
N PRO A 161 -5.89 5.37 -31.91
CA PRO A 161 -4.67 5.19 -32.70
C PRO A 161 -3.48 5.08 -31.75
N ASN A 162 -2.61 4.09 -31.96
CA ASN A 162 -1.42 3.85 -31.12
C ASN A 162 -1.71 3.53 -29.65
N GLN A 163 -2.80 2.81 -29.33
CA GLN A 163 -3.11 2.31 -27.97
C GLN A 163 -1.92 1.61 -27.28
N GLN A 164 -1.00 1.05 -28.07
CA GLN A 164 0.23 0.42 -27.59
C GLN A 164 1.11 1.38 -26.79
N VAL A 165 1.21 2.64 -27.24
CA VAL A 165 1.99 3.67 -26.55
C VAL A 165 1.42 3.95 -25.17
N LEU A 166 0.09 4.00 -25.05
CA LEU A 166 -0.59 4.19 -23.77
C LEU A 166 -0.32 3.01 -22.83
N VAL A 167 -0.49 1.76 -23.29
CA VAL A 167 -0.24 0.58 -22.44
C VAL A 167 1.22 0.51 -21.97
N VAL A 168 2.18 0.75 -22.87
CA VAL A 168 3.61 0.76 -22.52
C VAL A 168 3.91 1.88 -21.52
N ALA A 169 3.38 3.08 -21.72
CA ALA A 169 3.55 4.20 -20.78
C ALA A 169 2.97 3.86 -19.40
N LEU A 170 1.81 3.21 -19.34
CA LEU A 170 1.19 2.76 -18.10
C LEU A 170 2.06 1.71 -17.38
N VAL A 171 2.58 0.71 -18.09
CA VAL A 171 3.49 -0.29 -17.51
C VAL A 171 4.78 0.35 -17.00
N ILE A 172 5.31 1.35 -17.71
CA ILE A 172 6.49 2.09 -17.25
C ILE A 172 6.19 2.84 -15.95
N VAL A 173 5.14 3.66 -15.94
CA VAL A 173 4.84 4.56 -14.81
C VAL A 173 4.33 3.80 -13.59
N LEU A 174 3.51 2.77 -13.79
CA LEU A 174 2.84 2.05 -12.69
C LEU A 174 3.61 0.83 -12.19
N TYR A 175 4.61 0.35 -12.94
CA TYR A 175 5.36 -0.85 -12.54
C TYR A 175 6.87 -0.66 -12.70
N LEU A 176 7.41 -0.48 -13.90
CA LEU A 176 8.86 -0.50 -14.10
C LEU A 176 9.59 0.60 -13.32
N LEU A 177 9.12 1.85 -13.40
CA LEU A 177 9.71 2.98 -12.69
C LEU A 177 9.65 2.77 -11.16
N PRO A 178 8.49 2.43 -10.54
CA PRO A 178 8.42 2.04 -9.14
C PRO A 178 9.44 0.97 -8.75
N VAL A 179 9.52 -0.13 -9.51
CA VAL A 179 10.46 -1.23 -9.21
C VAL A 179 11.91 -0.76 -9.26
N ILE A 180 12.27 0.07 -10.25
CA ILE A 180 13.61 0.64 -10.38
C ILE A 180 13.93 1.53 -9.17
N VAL A 181 13.03 2.44 -8.80
CA VAL A 181 13.21 3.34 -7.65
C VAL A 181 13.35 2.53 -6.36
N MET A 182 12.46 1.58 -6.10
CA MET A 182 12.52 0.70 -4.94
C MET A 182 13.84 -0.07 -4.87
N PHE A 183 14.29 -0.64 -6.00
CA PHE A 183 15.55 -1.38 -6.06
C PHE A 183 16.74 -0.51 -5.64
N PHE A 184 16.90 0.67 -6.25
CA PHE A 184 18.01 1.56 -5.94
C PHE A 184 17.96 2.07 -4.49
N VAL A 185 16.78 2.51 -4.04
CA VAL A 185 16.59 3.01 -2.69
C VAL A 185 16.90 1.93 -1.65
N TYR A 186 16.35 0.73 -1.81
CA TYR A 186 16.55 -0.36 -0.85
C TYR A 186 17.96 -0.93 -0.87
N ALA A 187 18.60 -0.99 -2.04
CA ALA A 187 20.02 -1.33 -2.15
C ALA A 187 20.88 -0.33 -1.36
N HIS A 188 20.65 0.97 -1.57
CA HIS A 188 21.42 2.01 -0.88
C HIS A 188 21.17 2.01 0.64
N ILE A 189 19.91 1.91 1.09
CA ILE A 189 19.59 1.77 2.52
C ILE A 189 20.33 0.59 3.13
N THR A 190 20.35 -0.56 2.43
CA THR A 190 21.04 -1.77 2.92
C THR A 190 22.54 -1.53 3.05
N VAL A 191 23.18 -0.87 2.09
CA VAL A 191 24.61 -0.50 2.17
C VAL A 191 24.89 0.43 3.34
N VAL A 192 24.08 1.48 3.51
CA VAL A 192 24.21 2.45 4.62
C VAL A 192 24.06 1.77 5.97
N LEU A 193 23.06 0.90 6.13
CA LEU A 193 22.84 0.16 7.37
C LEU A 193 23.97 -0.83 7.69
N LYS A 194 24.53 -1.51 6.68
CA LYS A 194 25.70 -2.40 6.86
C LYS A 194 26.95 -1.63 7.25
N ARG A 195 27.24 -0.50 6.59
CA ARG A 195 28.37 0.37 6.93
C ARG A 195 28.24 0.99 8.32
N GLY A 196 27.03 1.36 8.72
CA GLY A 196 26.75 1.87 10.07
C GLY A 196 26.91 0.82 11.17
N ALA A 197 26.57 -0.44 10.91
CA ALA A 197 26.76 -1.54 11.86
C ALA A 197 28.24 -1.83 12.15
N GLY A 198 29.12 -1.67 11.15
CA GLY A 198 30.57 -1.83 11.33
C GLY A 198 31.22 -0.73 12.20
N ARG A 199 30.57 0.42 12.38
CA ARG A 199 31.05 1.51 13.26
C ARG A 199 30.59 1.38 14.72
N ILE A 200 29.61 0.50 14.99
CA ILE A 200 29.03 0.28 16.33
C ILE A 200 29.51 -1.05 16.92
N GLN A 201 30.37 -1.82 16.21
CA GLN A 201 31.06 -2.93 16.84
C GLN A 201 31.94 -2.38 17.97
N PRO A 202 31.86 -2.93 19.20
CA PRO A 202 32.86 -2.66 20.21
C PRO A 202 34.22 -2.99 19.57
N GLY A 203 35.16 -2.05 19.61
CA GLY A 203 36.55 -2.39 19.32
C GLY A 203 36.98 -3.58 20.17
N PRO A 204 38.02 -4.34 19.78
CA PRO A 204 38.41 -5.58 20.46
C PRO A 204 38.54 -5.32 21.97
N THR A 205 37.54 -5.75 22.75
CA THR A 205 37.59 -5.66 24.19
C THR A 205 38.63 -6.67 24.64
N ALA A 206 39.73 -6.16 25.17
CA ALA A 206 40.62 -6.92 26.03
C ALA A 206 39.77 -7.72 27.03
N ALA A 207 40.07 -9.01 27.12
CA ALA A 207 39.32 -9.98 27.91
C ALA A 207 39.15 -9.53 29.36
N GLY A 208 37.91 -9.30 29.79
CA GLY A 208 37.54 -9.09 31.18
C GLY A 208 36.09 -9.53 31.39
N PRO A 209 35.79 -10.41 32.37
CA PRO A 209 34.43 -10.88 32.61
C PRO A 209 33.67 -9.80 33.37
N SER A 210 32.85 -9.03 32.67
CA SER A 210 31.89 -8.12 33.31
C SER A 210 30.62 -8.08 32.47
N THR A 211 29.63 -8.85 32.91
CA THR A 211 28.23 -8.80 32.46
C THR A 211 27.60 -7.49 32.95
N VAL A 212 27.97 -6.38 32.32
CA VAL A 212 27.23 -5.12 32.45
C VAL A 212 26.57 -4.86 31.10
N SER A 213 25.25 -5.04 31.05
CA SER A 213 24.44 -4.61 29.92
C SER A 213 24.54 -3.09 29.79
N VAL A 214 25.44 -2.60 28.93
CA VAL A 214 25.55 -1.18 28.61
C VAL A 214 24.19 -0.70 28.10
N PRO A 215 23.57 0.34 28.71
CA PRO A 215 22.29 0.87 28.25
C PRO A 215 22.40 1.27 26.78
N GLU A 216 21.55 0.70 25.92
CA GLU A 216 21.50 1.06 24.50
C GLU A 216 21.20 2.57 24.41
N SER A 217 22.09 3.35 23.79
CA SER A 217 21.87 4.79 23.63
C SER A 217 20.54 5.04 22.89
N GLN A 218 19.82 6.11 23.24
CA GLN A 218 18.53 6.44 22.60
C GLN A 218 18.63 6.51 21.07
N GLY A 219 19.79 6.87 20.52
CA GLY A 219 20.06 6.85 19.08
C GLY A 219 20.13 5.43 18.48
N ALA A 220 20.73 4.48 19.18
CA ALA A 220 20.84 3.09 18.72
C ALA A 220 19.47 2.38 18.70
N SER A 221 18.64 2.62 19.72
CA SER A 221 17.28 2.05 19.79
C SER A 221 16.35 2.63 18.69
N LEU A 222 16.44 3.94 18.42
CA LEU A 222 15.72 4.59 17.32
C LEU A 222 16.14 4.04 15.94
N MET A 223 17.46 3.86 15.71
CA MET A 223 17.98 3.28 14.47
C MET A 223 17.54 1.82 14.27
N ARG A 224 17.50 1.03 15.35
CA ARG A 224 16.96 -0.33 15.33
C ARG A 224 15.48 -0.36 14.95
N ALA A 225 14.68 0.57 15.50
CA ALA A 225 13.27 0.71 15.14
C ALA A 225 13.12 1.04 13.65
N ARG A 226 13.84 2.05 13.14
CA ARG A 226 13.83 2.42 11.71
C ARG A 226 14.22 1.25 10.79
N ARG A 227 15.24 0.47 11.17
CA ARG A 227 15.67 -0.74 10.43
C ARG A 227 14.59 -1.82 10.38
N ASN A 228 13.90 -2.07 11.49
CA ASN A 228 12.83 -3.08 11.52
C ASN A 228 11.66 -2.66 10.63
N THR A 229 11.29 -1.38 10.67
CA THR A 229 10.25 -0.84 9.79
C THR A 229 10.66 -0.93 8.32
N PHE A 230 11.90 -0.59 7.98
CA PHE A 230 12.44 -0.78 6.61
C PHE A 230 12.31 -2.24 6.13
N LYS A 231 12.65 -3.24 6.96
CA LYS A 231 12.53 -4.65 6.58
C LYS A 231 11.08 -5.05 6.28
N THR A 232 10.12 -4.54 7.06
CA THR A 232 8.70 -4.76 6.79
C THR A 232 8.30 -4.14 5.45
N LEU A 233 8.75 -2.92 5.17
CA LEU A 233 8.41 -2.21 3.94
C LEU A 233 9.05 -2.83 2.69
N LEU A 234 10.27 -3.36 2.81
CA LEU A 234 10.88 -4.18 1.77
C LEU A 234 10.00 -5.38 1.41
N LEU A 235 9.43 -6.08 2.40
CA LEU A 235 8.53 -7.22 2.15
C LEU A 235 7.23 -6.79 1.46
N VAL A 236 6.65 -5.65 1.86
CA VAL A 236 5.48 -5.08 1.20
C VAL A 236 5.78 -4.76 -0.28
N SER A 237 6.92 -4.14 -0.54
CA SER A 237 7.36 -3.84 -1.91
C SER A 237 7.67 -5.08 -2.75
N LEU A 238 8.25 -6.13 -2.17
CA LEU A 238 8.44 -7.41 -2.86
C LEU A 238 7.10 -8.06 -3.20
N ALA A 239 6.11 -8.00 -2.31
CA ALA A 239 4.77 -8.47 -2.60
C ALA A 239 4.12 -7.68 -3.75
N PHE A 240 4.30 -6.35 -3.79
CA PHE A 240 3.89 -5.52 -4.93
C PHE A 240 4.51 -6.02 -6.24
N ILE A 241 5.83 -6.22 -6.29
CA ILE A 241 6.51 -6.72 -7.49
C ILE A 241 5.90 -8.04 -7.95
N VAL A 242 5.77 -9.02 -7.04
CA VAL A 242 5.23 -10.35 -7.36
C VAL A 242 3.80 -10.25 -7.89
N CYS A 243 2.94 -9.46 -7.25
CA CYS A 243 1.55 -9.28 -7.63
C CYS A 243 1.37 -8.61 -9.01
N TRP A 244 2.21 -7.63 -9.34
CA TRP A 244 2.06 -6.82 -10.55
C TRP A 244 2.78 -7.37 -11.78
N THR A 245 3.83 -8.21 -11.58
CA THR A 245 4.65 -8.73 -12.68
C THR A 245 3.84 -9.50 -13.73
N PRO A 246 2.99 -10.48 -13.37
CA PRO A 246 2.30 -11.30 -14.37
C PRO A 246 1.38 -10.47 -15.27
N ASN A 247 0.62 -9.55 -14.67
CA ASN A 247 -0.28 -8.69 -15.43
C ASN A 247 0.46 -7.70 -16.32
N SER A 248 1.60 -7.18 -15.85
CA SER A 248 2.45 -6.29 -16.65
C SER A 248 3.02 -7.01 -17.88
N ILE A 249 3.46 -8.27 -17.72
CA ILE A 249 3.94 -9.10 -18.84
C ILE A 249 2.80 -9.36 -19.84
N ILE A 250 1.63 -9.80 -19.38
CA ILE A 250 0.49 -10.08 -20.26
C ILE A 250 0.03 -8.82 -21.01
N SER A 251 0.00 -7.67 -20.33
CA SER A 251 -0.36 -6.39 -20.96
C SER A 251 0.59 -6.03 -22.11
N ILE A 252 1.89 -6.27 -21.94
CA ILE A 252 2.89 -6.06 -22.98
C ILE A 252 2.74 -7.07 -24.12
N LEU A 253 2.57 -8.36 -23.83
CA LEU A 253 2.38 -9.40 -24.85
C LEU A 253 1.15 -9.14 -25.72
N LEU A 254 0.02 -8.80 -25.10
CA LEU A 254 -1.21 -8.37 -25.78
C LEU A 254 -0.96 -7.17 -26.69
N THR A 255 -0.24 -6.18 -26.17
CA THR A 255 0.08 -4.94 -26.90
C THR A 255 0.85 -5.21 -28.19
N PHE A 256 1.78 -6.18 -28.18
CA PHE A 256 2.61 -6.55 -29.33
C PHE A 256 2.03 -7.71 -30.17
N GLY A 257 0.73 -7.97 -30.06
CA GLY A 257 0.01 -8.87 -30.96
C GLY A 257 0.11 -10.35 -30.60
N THR A 258 0.52 -10.69 -29.38
CA THR A 258 0.42 -12.07 -28.90
C THR A 258 -1.06 -12.39 -28.63
N PRO A 259 -1.63 -13.43 -29.28
CA PRO A 259 -3.00 -13.83 -28.99
C PRO A 259 -3.06 -14.41 -27.58
N ILE A 260 -3.72 -13.69 -26.67
CA ILE A 260 -3.99 -14.18 -25.31
C ILE A 260 -5.47 -14.53 -25.23
N ASP A 261 -5.74 -15.74 -24.75
CA ASP A 261 -7.08 -16.16 -24.39
C ASP A 261 -7.46 -15.50 -23.04
N PHE A 262 -8.42 -14.57 -23.08
CA PHE A 262 -8.95 -13.88 -21.90
C PHE A 262 -9.73 -14.80 -20.96
N THR A 263 -10.04 -16.02 -21.37
CA THR A 263 -10.63 -17.06 -20.53
C THR A 263 -9.58 -18.00 -19.95
N SER A 264 -8.31 -17.87 -20.36
CA SER A 264 -7.24 -18.73 -19.88
C SER A 264 -6.98 -18.53 -18.39
N VAL A 265 -6.63 -19.62 -17.72
CA VAL A 265 -6.21 -19.59 -16.31
C VAL A 265 -5.04 -18.62 -16.10
N VAL A 266 -4.15 -18.48 -17.10
CA VAL A 266 -3.00 -17.58 -17.03
C VAL A 266 -3.44 -16.11 -16.95
N TYR A 267 -4.37 -15.68 -17.81
CA TYR A 267 -4.92 -14.31 -17.77
C TYR A 267 -5.72 -14.07 -16.48
N ILE A 268 -6.57 -15.02 -16.11
CA ILE A 268 -7.37 -14.94 -14.88
C ILE A 268 -6.47 -14.79 -13.65
N LEU A 269 -5.41 -15.61 -13.55
CA LEU A 269 -4.44 -15.55 -12.47
C LEU A 269 -3.64 -14.24 -12.47
N SER A 270 -3.31 -13.66 -13.64
CA SER A 270 -2.57 -12.39 -13.67
C SER A 270 -3.41 -11.24 -13.12
N VAL A 271 -4.69 -11.15 -13.51
CA VAL A 271 -5.63 -10.13 -13.01
C VAL A 271 -5.88 -10.34 -11.52
N ALA A 272 -6.08 -11.59 -11.11
CA ALA A 272 -6.21 -11.99 -9.71
C ALA A 272 -5.02 -11.55 -8.85
N MET A 273 -3.79 -11.72 -9.34
CA MET A 273 -2.58 -11.35 -8.61
C MET A 273 -2.45 -9.86 -8.36
N VAL A 274 -2.89 -9.01 -9.29
CA VAL A 274 -2.97 -7.56 -9.07
C VAL A 274 -3.96 -7.24 -7.94
N ALA A 275 -5.13 -7.88 -7.95
CA ALA A 275 -6.11 -7.71 -6.87
C ALA A 275 -5.56 -8.21 -5.52
N THR A 276 -4.74 -9.26 -5.48
CA THR A 276 -4.12 -9.72 -4.23
C THR A 276 -3.26 -8.64 -3.57
N ASN A 277 -2.67 -7.72 -4.34
CA ASN A 277 -1.82 -6.66 -3.79
C ASN A 277 -2.53 -5.84 -2.71
N CYS A 278 -3.84 -5.60 -2.85
CA CYS A 278 -4.60 -4.84 -1.87
C CYS A 278 -4.86 -5.61 -0.56
N CYS A 279 -4.67 -6.93 -0.49
CA CYS A 279 -4.92 -7.71 0.73
C CYS A 279 -3.67 -8.28 1.41
N VAL A 280 -2.49 -8.23 0.80
CA VAL A 280 -1.25 -8.79 1.39
C VAL A 280 -0.73 -7.96 2.57
N ASN A 281 -0.93 -6.64 2.55
CA ASN A 281 -0.30 -5.71 3.50
C ASN A 281 -0.60 -6.00 4.98
N PRO A 282 -1.86 -6.25 5.40
CA PRO A 282 -2.19 -6.64 6.77
C PRO A 282 -1.46 -7.89 7.26
N PHE A 283 -1.24 -8.89 6.39
CA PHE A 283 -0.48 -10.08 6.76
C PHE A 283 0.98 -9.74 7.03
N VAL A 284 1.61 -8.93 6.16
CA VAL A 284 2.99 -8.48 6.37
C VAL A 284 3.11 -7.71 7.69
N TYR A 285 2.15 -6.85 8.01
CA TYR A 285 2.11 -6.13 9.28
C TYR A 285 1.91 -7.07 10.47
N ALA A 286 0.96 -7.99 10.40
CA ALA A 286 0.65 -8.95 11.46
C ALA A 286 1.82 -9.89 11.76
N PHE A 287 2.57 -10.35 10.76
CA PHE A 287 3.67 -11.30 10.97
C PHE A 287 5.00 -10.63 11.31
N LYS A 288 5.31 -9.50 10.67
CA LYS A 288 6.67 -8.92 10.72
C LYS A 288 6.73 -7.57 11.41
N TYR A 289 5.66 -6.78 11.41
CA TYR A 289 5.70 -5.45 12.01
C TYR A 289 5.49 -5.52 13.54
N LYS A 290 6.60 -5.51 14.29
CA LYS A 290 6.59 -5.62 15.77
C LYS A 290 5.71 -4.57 16.46
N GLN A 291 5.74 -3.32 15.98
CA GLN A 291 4.94 -2.24 16.56
C GLN A 291 3.45 -2.50 16.37
N PHE A 292 3.04 -2.94 15.17
CA PHE A 292 1.67 -3.32 14.87
C PHE A 292 1.17 -4.45 15.77
N ARG A 293 1.96 -5.52 15.94
CA ARG A 293 1.59 -6.63 16.85
C ARG A 293 1.42 -6.17 18.30
N LYS A 294 2.29 -5.28 18.78
CA LYS A 294 2.16 -4.71 20.12
C LYS A 294 0.87 -3.91 20.23
N ALA A 295 0.55 -3.10 19.22
CA ALA A 295 -0.66 -2.30 19.17
C ALA A 295 -1.93 -3.15 19.10
N LEU A 296 -1.91 -4.22 18.31
CA LEU A 296 -3.00 -5.19 18.24
C LEU A 296 -3.25 -5.85 19.60
N LYS A 297 -2.20 -6.26 20.31
CA LYS A 297 -2.33 -6.80 21.67
C LYS A 297 -2.89 -5.78 22.66
N GLU A 298 -2.48 -4.52 22.58
CA GLU A 298 -3.02 -3.44 23.42
C GLU A 298 -4.50 -3.18 23.12
N LEU A 299 -4.90 -3.23 21.85
CA LEU A 299 -6.28 -3.07 21.43
C LEU A 299 -7.17 -4.22 21.94
N LEU A 300 -6.70 -5.47 21.83
CA LEU A 300 -7.43 -6.67 22.26
C LEU A 300 -7.39 -6.88 23.78
N GLY A 301 -6.30 -6.48 24.44
CA GLY A 301 -6.09 -6.60 25.89
C GLY A 301 -6.83 -5.55 26.71
N ARG A 302 -7.54 -4.61 26.07
CA ARG A 302 -8.33 -3.56 26.73
C ARG A 302 -9.64 -4.03 27.37
N ASN A 303 -9.83 -5.34 27.51
CA ASN A 303 -10.89 -5.95 28.34
C ASN A 303 -10.44 -6.34 29.76
N TYR A 304 -9.27 -5.89 30.25
CA TYR A 304 -8.97 -5.98 31.68
C TYR A 304 -9.41 -4.67 32.36
N PRO A 305 -10.42 -4.67 33.25
CA PRO A 305 -10.64 -3.54 34.13
C PRO A 305 -9.38 -3.39 34.98
N THR A 306 -8.77 -2.22 34.96
CA THR A 306 -7.73 -1.86 35.92
C THR A 306 -8.36 -1.74 37.30
N SER A 307 -8.49 -2.86 38.00
CA SER A 307 -8.46 -2.88 39.45
C SER A 307 -7.00 -3.00 39.87
N ASP A 308 -6.30 -1.87 40.01
CA ASP A 308 -5.75 -1.53 41.31
C ASP A 308 -5.20 -0.11 41.35
N GLY A 309 -5.40 0.51 42.51
CA GLY A 309 -5.15 1.92 42.76
C GLY A 309 -3.67 2.27 42.80
N SER A 310 -3.36 3.46 42.26
CA SER A 310 -2.31 4.37 42.73
C SER A 310 -2.42 5.65 41.92
N SER A 311 -3.01 6.67 42.54
CA SER A 311 -3.09 8.04 42.06
C SER A 311 -1.70 8.57 41.67
N VAL A 312 -1.45 8.73 40.37
CA VAL A 312 -0.36 9.59 39.89
C VAL A 312 -1.00 10.89 39.41
N ALA A 313 -0.82 11.92 40.24
CA ALA A 313 -1.29 13.27 40.02
C ALA A 313 -0.85 13.80 38.65
N VAL A 314 -1.83 14.17 37.82
CA VAL A 314 -1.61 14.95 36.61
C VAL A 314 -1.34 16.39 37.06
N LEU A 315 -0.07 16.79 37.05
CA LEU A 315 0.36 18.19 37.17
C LEU A 315 -0.22 18.97 35.97
N ARG A 316 -1.30 19.70 36.25
CA ARG A 316 -1.93 20.66 35.35
C ARG A 316 -1.09 21.93 35.40
N VAL A 317 -0.27 22.15 34.37
CA VAL A 317 0.40 23.45 34.18
C VAL A 317 -0.67 24.48 33.85
N ARG A 318 -0.94 25.34 34.83
CA ARG A 318 -1.73 26.56 34.71
C ARG A 318 -0.89 27.57 33.91
N THR A 319 -1.40 27.99 32.76
CA THR A 319 -0.95 29.20 32.08
C THR A 319 -1.86 30.32 32.57
N ASP A 320 -1.31 31.17 33.42
CA ASP A 320 -1.84 32.51 33.66
C ASP A 320 -1.04 33.47 32.74
N ILE A 321 -1.79 34.34 32.05
CA ILE A 321 -1.38 35.49 31.20
C ILE A 321 -0.96 35.16 29.77
#